data_AF-Q2KV37-F1
#
_entry.id   AF-Q2KV37-F1
#
_cell.length_a   1.000
_cell.length_b   1.000
_cell.length_c   1.000
_cell.angle_alpha   90.00
_cell.angle_beta   90.00
_cell.angle_gamma   90.00
#
_symmetry.space_group_name_H-M   'P 1'
#
loop_
_entity.id
_entity.type
_entity.pdbx_description
1 polymer ?
#
loop_
_entity_poly.entity_id
_entity_poly.type
_entity_poly.pdbx_seq_one_letter_code
_entity_poly.pdbx_strand_id
1 'polypeptide(L)'
;MGPGIAAAVQQWDGASAGFMSVSWQDIKLRGAFMQVPYFSQWESAELAPDLVAGTASLRDDPLWRASGATTQEEYVDWANHVCGMACLKMVLAARQGRVEPVLKLARLARHYGAYEVSAENIRGMIYAPFVAMLSEEFGLAAEVKTGLQATELPALMDKGRLYMASVHHSIRLPQSEPPRRGGHLVLITKADGERVVFHNPSGDTPATRVDVCLPAGVFERFYAGRGVLIH
;
A
#
# COMPACT_ATOMS: atom_id res chain seq x y z
N MET A 1 -49.08 33.84 44.37
CA MET A 1 -47.77 34.27 44.88
C MET A 1 -46.73 33.76 43.89
N GLY A 2 -46.07 34.66 43.15
CA GLY A 2 -45.08 34.32 42.12
C GLY A 2 -43.71 33.95 42.73
N PRO A 3 -42.59 34.13 42.00
CA PRO A 3 -42.41 34.28 40.56
C PRO A 3 -41.33 33.33 40.01
N GLY A 4 -41.07 33.40 38.71
CA GLY A 4 -40.03 32.62 38.02
C GLY A 4 -38.61 33.08 38.30
N ILE A 5 -37.64 32.25 37.88
CA ILE A 5 -36.23 32.63 37.75
C ILE A 5 -35.74 32.14 36.38
N ALA A 6 -35.44 33.12 35.54
CA ALA A 6 -34.70 32.98 34.30
C ALA A 6 -33.24 32.65 34.61
N ALA A 7 -32.65 31.72 33.86
CA ALA A 7 -31.20 31.61 33.75
C ALA A 7 -30.81 32.03 32.33
N ALA A 8 -30.10 33.16 32.27
CA ALA A 8 -29.64 33.82 31.08
C ALA A 8 -28.66 32.93 30.29
N VAL A 9 -28.94 32.74 29.01
CA VAL A 9 -27.94 32.32 28.04
C VAL A 9 -27.14 33.58 27.71
N GLN A 10 -25.94 33.65 28.26
CA GLN A 10 -25.01 34.75 28.03
C GLN A 10 -24.39 34.56 26.64
N GLN A 11 -24.76 35.45 25.73
CA GLN A 11 -24.08 35.67 24.46
C GLN A 11 -22.65 36.14 24.76
N TRP A 12 -21.66 35.44 24.20
CA TRP A 12 -20.30 35.94 24.03
C TRP A 12 -20.00 35.97 22.54
N ASP A 13 -19.78 37.18 22.03
CA ASP A 13 -19.25 37.48 20.71
C ASP A 13 -17.73 37.26 20.68
N GLY A 14 -17.22 36.78 19.54
CA GLY A 14 -15.86 37.14 19.12
C GLY A 14 -14.97 36.02 18.60
N ALA A 15 -14.77 36.07 17.29
CA ALA A 15 -13.49 35.85 16.60
C ALA A 15 -13.00 34.41 16.34
N SER A 16 -13.34 33.96 15.12
CA SER A 16 -12.39 33.51 14.08
C SER A 16 -11.28 32.51 14.46
N ALA A 17 -11.52 31.24 14.10
CA ALA A 17 -10.60 30.48 13.26
C ALA A 17 -11.44 29.41 12.53
N GLY A 18 -11.75 29.65 11.26
CA GLY A 18 -12.46 28.69 10.42
C GLY A 18 -11.58 27.48 10.14
N PHE A 19 -11.65 26.46 10.99
CA PHE A 19 -11.25 25.12 10.61
C PHE A 19 -12.37 24.55 9.73
N MET A 20 -12.18 24.60 8.41
CA MET A 20 -12.94 23.76 7.51
C MET A 20 -12.48 22.31 7.74
N SER A 21 -13.23 21.57 8.56
CA SER A 21 -13.17 20.12 8.57
C SER A 21 -13.67 19.64 7.22
N VAL A 22 -12.74 19.29 6.32
CA VAL A 22 -13.12 18.67 5.06
C VAL A 22 -13.63 17.27 5.38
N SER A 23 -14.93 17.08 5.23
CA SER A 23 -15.57 15.77 5.41
C SER A 23 -15.07 14.81 4.33
N TRP A 24 -14.97 13.52 4.65
CA TRP A 24 -14.72 12.44 3.67
C TRP A 24 -15.72 12.47 2.50
N GLN A 25 -16.89 13.08 2.69
CA GLN A 25 -17.90 13.30 1.64
C GLN A 25 -17.54 14.46 0.71
N ASP A 26 -16.88 15.51 1.21
CA ASP A 26 -16.45 16.67 0.42
C ASP A 26 -15.27 16.33 -0.50
N ILE A 27 -14.42 15.39 -0.07
CA ILE A 27 -13.35 14.82 -0.90
C ILE A 27 -13.97 14.07 -2.09
N LYS A 28 -14.99 13.24 -1.88
CA LYS A 28 -15.65 12.45 -2.96
C LYS A 28 -16.23 13.31 -4.10
N LEU A 29 -16.55 14.59 -3.86
CA LEU A 29 -17.27 15.45 -4.81
C LEU A 29 -16.36 16.28 -5.74
N ARG A 30 -15.02 16.25 -5.60
CA ARG A 30 -14.10 17.13 -6.37
C ARG A 30 -13.23 16.44 -7.44
N GLY A 31 -13.59 15.22 -7.84
CA GLY A 31 -12.97 14.50 -8.95
C GLY A 31 -13.17 13.01 -8.77
N ALA A 32 -13.48 12.29 -9.84
CA ALA A 32 -13.57 10.83 -9.81
C ALA A 32 -12.24 10.27 -9.30
N PHE A 33 -12.22 9.79 -8.05
CA PHE A 33 -11.07 9.08 -7.53
C PHE A 33 -10.95 7.77 -8.31
N MET A 34 -9.79 7.56 -8.94
CA MET A 34 -9.45 6.28 -9.54
C MET A 34 -9.51 5.21 -8.44
N GLN A 35 -10.46 4.28 -8.56
CA GLN A 35 -10.52 3.13 -7.68
C GLN A 35 -9.37 2.20 -8.07
N VAL A 36 -8.43 2.00 -7.15
CA VAL A 36 -7.32 1.07 -7.36
C VAL A 36 -7.84 -0.32 -7.00
N PRO A 37 -7.77 -1.31 -7.91
CA PRO A 37 -8.14 -2.68 -7.57
C PRO A 37 -7.07 -3.29 -6.66
N TYR A 38 -7.50 -4.22 -5.80
CA TYR A 38 -6.60 -4.96 -4.93
C TYR A 38 -6.13 -6.26 -5.58
N PHE A 39 -4.83 -6.54 -5.46
CA PHE A 39 -4.26 -7.85 -5.73
C PHE A 39 -3.34 -8.27 -4.58
N SER A 40 -3.56 -9.48 -4.07
CA SER A 40 -2.71 -10.13 -3.08
C SER A 40 -1.38 -10.56 -3.72
N GLN A 41 -0.32 -10.68 -2.91
CA GLN A 41 0.94 -11.29 -3.36
C GLN A 41 0.82 -12.82 -3.50
N TRP A 42 -0.15 -13.41 -2.81
CA TRP A 42 -0.58 -14.80 -2.99
C TRP A 42 -1.83 -14.84 -3.86
N GLU A 43 -1.88 -15.72 -4.86
CA GLU A 43 -2.97 -15.72 -5.85
C GLU A 43 -4.33 -16.05 -5.21
N SER A 44 -4.35 -16.95 -4.23
CA SER A 44 -5.52 -17.16 -3.38
C SER A 44 -5.48 -16.24 -2.17
N ALA A 45 -6.02 -15.02 -2.32
CA ALA A 45 -6.07 -14.05 -1.21
C ALA A 45 -6.70 -14.63 0.06
N GLU A 46 -7.72 -15.49 -0.07
CA GLU A 46 -8.38 -16.14 1.07
C GLU A 46 -7.51 -17.14 1.84
N LEU A 47 -6.40 -17.62 1.25
CA LEU A 47 -5.43 -18.49 1.93
C LEU A 47 -4.45 -17.69 2.82
N ALA A 48 -4.41 -16.37 2.69
CA ALA A 48 -3.49 -15.50 3.42
C ALA A 48 -3.48 -15.69 4.96
N PRO A 49 -4.63 -15.84 5.67
CA PRO A 49 -4.63 -16.12 7.10
C PRO A 49 -3.85 -17.39 7.46
N ASP A 50 -4.07 -18.47 6.70
CA ASP A 50 -3.45 -19.77 6.98
C ASP A 50 -1.95 -19.79 6.63
N LEU A 51 -1.54 -19.08 5.57
CA LEU A 51 -0.13 -18.88 5.24
C LEU A 51 0.60 -18.09 6.33
N VAL A 52 -0.02 -17.04 6.86
CA VAL A 52 0.55 -16.22 7.93
C VAL A 52 0.59 -16.97 9.26
N ALA A 53 -0.43 -17.80 9.55
CA ALA A 53 -0.48 -18.64 10.74
C ALA A 53 0.43 -19.87 10.66
N GLY A 54 0.92 -20.23 9.46
CA GLY A 54 1.69 -21.44 9.22
C GLY A 54 0.84 -22.73 9.24
N THR A 55 -0.48 -22.61 9.11
CA THR A 55 -1.42 -23.73 9.03
C THR A 55 -1.63 -24.24 7.60
N ALA A 56 -1.19 -23.46 6.60
CA ALA A 56 -1.10 -23.87 5.20
C ALA A 56 0.27 -23.51 4.60
N SER A 57 0.59 -24.14 3.47
CA SER A 57 1.76 -23.89 2.65
C SER A 57 1.39 -23.18 1.35
N LEU A 58 2.36 -22.52 0.72
CA LEU A 58 2.21 -22.00 -0.65
C LEU A 58 1.91 -23.10 -1.68
N ARG A 59 2.25 -24.36 -1.36
CA ARG A 59 1.85 -25.53 -2.16
C ARG A 59 0.35 -25.79 -2.14
N ASP A 60 -0.36 -25.28 -1.14
CA ASP A 60 -1.80 -25.44 -0.98
C ASP A 60 -2.60 -24.35 -1.73
N ASP A 61 -1.94 -23.35 -2.32
CA ASP A 61 -2.61 -22.30 -3.08
C ASP A 61 -3.23 -22.84 -4.38
N PRO A 62 -4.57 -22.98 -4.49
CA PRO A 62 -5.19 -23.57 -5.68
C PRO A 62 -5.05 -22.71 -6.94
N LEU A 63 -4.78 -21.41 -6.78
CA LEU A 63 -4.69 -20.44 -7.87
C LEU A 63 -3.25 -20.12 -8.27
N TRP A 64 -2.25 -20.85 -7.76
CA TRP A 64 -0.83 -20.59 -8.04
C TRP A 64 -0.51 -20.40 -9.52
N ARG A 65 -1.21 -21.09 -10.43
CA ARG A 65 -1.01 -20.98 -11.89
C ARG A 65 -1.35 -19.59 -12.43
N ALA A 66 -2.30 -18.88 -11.81
CA ALA A 66 -2.70 -17.52 -12.20
C ALA A 66 -1.57 -16.50 -12.00
N SER A 67 -0.57 -16.83 -11.17
CA SER A 67 0.63 -16.03 -11.00
C SER A 67 1.49 -15.95 -12.27
N GLY A 68 1.30 -16.88 -13.20
CA GLY A 68 2.17 -17.05 -14.37
C GLY A 68 3.44 -17.86 -14.07
N ALA A 69 3.47 -18.60 -12.95
CA ALA A 69 4.50 -19.60 -12.69
C ALA A 69 4.42 -20.75 -13.71
N THR A 70 5.59 -21.24 -14.12
CA THR A 70 5.75 -22.40 -14.99
C THR A 70 5.57 -23.70 -14.20
N THR A 71 6.04 -23.71 -12.95
CA THR A 71 5.93 -24.81 -12.00
C THR A 71 5.40 -24.31 -10.66
N GLN A 72 4.89 -25.22 -9.83
CA GLN A 72 4.46 -24.86 -8.48
C GLN A 72 5.67 -24.46 -7.63
N GLU A 73 6.82 -25.08 -7.85
CA GLU A 73 8.09 -24.74 -7.21
C GLU A 73 8.48 -23.29 -7.47
N GLU A 74 8.38 -22.81 -8.72
CA GLU A 74 8.62 -21.39 -9.03
C GLU A 74 7.67 -20.48 -8.26
N TYR A 75 6.39 -20.85 -8.13
CA TYR A 75 5.45 -20.09 -7.31
C TYR A 75 5.86 -20.05 -5.83
N VAL A 76 6.18 -21.21 -5.25
CA VAL A 76 6.58 -21.33 -3.84
C VAL A 76 7.82 -20.48 -3.54
N ASP A 77 8.81 -20.48 -4.44
CA ASP A 77 10.04 -19.71 -4.29
C ASP A 77 9.77 -18.19 -4.34
N TRP A 78 8.83 -17.74 -5.18
CA TRP A 78 8.64 -16.32 -5.47
C TRP A 78 7.52 -15.64 -4.68
N ALA A 79 6.45 -16.34 -4.29
CA ALA A 79 5.22 -15.70 -3.82
C ALA A 79 5.41 -14.80 -2.57
N ASN A 80 6.43 -15.09 -1.76
CA ASN A 80 6.77 -14.27 -0.59
C ASN A 80 7.65 -13.04 -0.90
N HIS A 81 8.12 -12.88 -2.15
CA HIS A 81 9.05 -11.84 -2.58
C HIS A 81 8.46 -10.83 -3.57
N VAL A 82 7.20 -11.02 -3.97
CA VAL A 82 6.54 -10.27 -5.05
C VAL A 82 5.59 -9.17 -4.59
N CYS A 83 5.63 -8.74 -3.33
CA CYS A 83 4.81 -7.62 -2.84
C CYS A 83 4.93 -6.35 -3.70
N GLY A 84 6.14 -6.04 -4.19
CA GLY A 84 6.36 -4.93 -5.13
C GLY A 84 5.67 -5.13 -6.48
N MET A 85 5.69 -6.36 -7.01
CA MET A 85 5.01 -6.69 -8.27
C MET A 85 3.49 -6.74 -8.11
N ALA A 86 2.97 -7.14 -6.96
CA ALA A 86 1.56 -7.04 -6.63
C ALA A 86 1.11 -5.56 -6.59
N CYS A 87 1.93 -4.67 -6.00
CA CYS A 87 1.71 -3.22 -6.09
C CYS A 87 1.72 -2.73 -7.54
N LEU A 88 2.66 -3.16 -8.37
CA LEU A 88 2.68 -2.81 -9.79
C LEU A 88 1.43 -3.33 -10.52
N LYS A 89 1.00 -4.56 -10.27
CA LYS A 89 -0.23 -5.15 -10.85
C LYS A 89 -1.45 -4.28 -10.53
N MET A 90 -1.56 -3.77 -9.29
CA MET A 90 -2.60 -2.83 -8.90
C MET A 90 -2.51 -1.49 -9.65
N VAL A 91 -1.29 -0.93 -9.79
CA VAL A 91 -1.04 0.32 -10.53
C VAL A 91 -1.42 0.19 -12.00
N LEU A 92 -1.00 -0.88 -12.67
CA LEU A 92 -1.30 -1.14 -14.09
C LEU A 92 -2.80 -1.33 -14.32
N ALA A 93 -3.47 -2.04 -13.41
CA ALA A 93 -4.90 -2.25 -13.51
C ALA A 93 -5.67 -0.94 -13.34
N ALA A 94 -5.28 -0.10 -12.38
CA ALA A 94 -5.90 1.20 -12.14
C ALA A 94 -5.69 2.19 -13.29
N ARG A 95 -4.47 2.28 -13.83
CA ARG A 95 -4.08 3.33 -14.79
C ARG A 95 -4.26 2.93 -16.25
N GLN A 96 -4.12 1.65 -16.55
CA GLN A 96 -4.06 1.15 -17.93
C GLN A 96 -5.12 0.09 -18.20
N GLY A 97 -5.93 -0.31 -17.21
CA GLY A 97 -6.89 -1.40 -17.36
C GLY A 97 -6.20 -2.76 -17.61
N ARG A 98 -4.91 -2.88 -17.32
CA ARG A 98 -4.09 -4.08 -17.60
C ARG A 98 -3.87 -4.89 -16.33
N VAL A 99 -4.17 -6.18 -16.38
CA VAL A 99 -3.87 -7.13 -15.31
C VAL A 99 -2.85 -8.15 -15.81
N GLU A 100 -1.62 -8.06 -15.31
CA GLU A 100 -0.53 -8.96 -15.68
C GLU A 100 -0.31 -10.02 -14.58
N PRO A 101 0.06 -11.28 -14.92
CA PRO A 101 0.47 -12.28 -13.94
C PRO A 101 1.66 -11.79 -13.13
N VAL A 102 1.64 -11.98 -11.79
CA VAL A 102 2.62 -11.35 -10.90
C VAL A 102 4.05 -11.88 -11.11
N LEU A 103 4.22 -13.15 -11.44
CA LEU A 103 5.53 -13.74 -11.75
C LEU A 103 6.03 -13.36 -13.15
N LYS A 104 5.13 -12.98 -14.09
CA LYS A 104 5.56 -12.36 -15.35
C LYS A 104 6.21 -11.00 -15.08
N LEU A 105 5.60 -10.19 -14.22
CA LEU A 105 6.19 -8.93 -13.77
C LEU A 105 7.50 -9.15 -13.00
N ALA A 106 7.58 -10.17 -12.13
CA ALA A 106 8.80 -10.48 -11.39
C ALA A 106 9.97 -10.87 -12.30
N ARG A 107 9.71 -11.69 -13.33
CA ARG A 107 10.73 -12.05 -14.33
C ARG A 107 11.21 -10.84 -15.14
N LEU A 108 10.29 -9.96 -15.53
CA LEU A 108 10.64 -8.70 -16.20
C LEU A 108 11.48 -7.80 -15.29
N ALA A 109 11.06 -7.61 -14.03
CA ALA A 109 11.81 -6.84 -13.04
C ALA A 109 13.22 -7.42 -12.82
N ARG A 110 13.36 -8.76 -12.80
CA ARG A 110 14.67 -9.41 -12.73
C ARG A 110 15.53 -9.10 -13.97
N HIS A 111 14.96 -9.07 -15.17
CA HIS A 111 15.71 -8.71 -16.39
C HIS A 111 16.32 -7.31 -16.30
N TYR A 112 15.60 -6.36 -15.70
CA TYR A 112 16.09 -5.00 -15.43
C TYR A 112 17.05 -4.91 -14.22
N GLY A 113 17.31 -6.01 -13.51
CA GLY A 113 18.14 -6.00 -12.30
C GLY A 113 17.42 -5.50 -11.05
N ALA A 114 16.09 -5.44 -11.04
CA ALA A 114 15.30 -5.05 -9.87
C ALA A 114 15.14 -6.18 -8.83
N TYR A 115 15.60 -7.38 -9.15
CA TYR A 115 15.71 -8.50 -8.20
C TYR A 115 17.06 -9.19 -8.34
N GLU A 116 17.72 -9.40 -7.20
CA GLU A 116 18.89 -10.27 -7.09
C GLU A 116 18.46 -11.63 -6.54
N VAL A 117 18.78 -12.69 -7.28
CA VAL A 117 18.45 -14.08 -6.93
C VAL A 117 19.76 -14.82 -6.69
N SER A 118 19.95 -15.35 -5.48
CA SER A 118 21.01 -16.33 -5.17
C SER A 118 20.39 -17.72 -4.96
N ALA A 119 21.23 -18.73 -4.77
CA ALA A 119 20.75 -20.10 -4.50
C ALA A 119 20.01 -20.20 -3.15
N GLU A 120 20.24 -19.26 -2.24
CA GLU A 120 19.73 -19.27 -0.86
C GLU A 120 18.60 -18.27 -0.64
N ASN A 121 18.48 -17.21 -1.47
CA ASN A 121 17.50 -16.16 -1.23
C ASN A 121 17.19 -15.28 -2.46
N ILE A 122 15.96 -14.79 -2.52
CA ILE A 122 15.55 -13.67 -3.39
C ILE A 122 15.56 -12.40 -2.55
N ARG A 123 16.46 -11.47 -2.88
CA ARG A 123 16.53 -10.18 -2.17
C ARG A 123 15.33 -9.30 -2.51
N GLY A 124 15.01 -8.37 -1.61
CA GLY A 124 13.94 -7.39 -1.83
C GLY A 124 14.16 -6.55 -3.09
N MET A 125 13.08 -6.05 -3.66
CA MET A 125 13.09 -5.28 -4.90
C MET A 125 14.00 -4.04 -4.81
N ILE A 126 14.87 -3.85 -5.81
CA ILE A 126 15.78 -2.71 -5.93
C ILE A 126 15.07 -1.60 -6.74
N TYR A 127 14.99 -0.39 -6.17
CA TYR A 127 14.08 0.64 -6.69
C TYR A 127 14.54 1.33 -7.97
N ALA A 128 15.82 1.66 -8.11
CA ALA A 128 16.33 2.35 -9.30
C ALA A 128 16.10 1.55 -10.61
N PRO A 129 16.51 0.27 -10.72
CA PRO A 129 16.20 -0.55 -11.89
C PRO A 129 14.69 -0.78 -12.08
N PHE A 130 13.92 -0.87 -11.00
CA PHE A 130 12.45 -0.94 -11.10
C PHE A 130 11.85 0.32 -11.73
N VAL A 131 12.32 1.51 -11.35
CA VAL A 131 11.88 2.78 -11.95
C VAL A 131 12.23 2.85 -13.44
N ALA A 132 13.42 2.39 -13.84
CA ALA A 132 13.79 2.30 -15.26
C ALA A 132 12.81 1.39 -16.02
N MET A 133 12.54 0.19 -15.49
CA MET A 133 11.54 -0.74 -16.04
C MET A 133 10.15 -0.09 -16.18
N LEU A 134 9.68 0.67 -15.20
CA LEU A 134 8.37 1.35 -15.26
C LEU A 134 8.27 2.30 -16.46
N SER A 135 9.33 3.07 -16.72
CA SER A 135 9.38 4.00 -17.83
C SER A 135 9.44 3.28 -19.17
N GLU A 136 10.31 2.27 -19.30
CA GLU A 136 10.60 1.60 -20.58
C GLU A 136 9.47 0.65 -21.01
N GLU A 137 8.91 -0.14 -20.09
CA GLU A 137 7.94 -1.19 -20.41
C GLU A 137 6.49 -0.73 -20.35
N PHE A 138 6.21 0.29 -19.53
CA PHE A 138 4.84 0.71 -19.21
C PHE A 138 4.58 2.19 -19.47
N GLY A 139 5.60 2.98 -19.85
CA GLY A 139 5.45 4.43 -20.03
C GLY A 139 5.03 5.16 -18.75
N LEU A 140 5.33 4.58 -17.57
CA LEU A 140 4.99 5.15 -16.27
C LEU A 140 6.16 5.96 -15.74
N ALA A 141 5.97 7.27 -15.61
CA ALA A 141 6.91 8.13 -14.91
C ALA A 141 6.90 7.80 -13.40
N ALA A 142 8.07 7.55 -12.84
CA ALA A 142 8.24 7.26 -11.43
C ALA A 142 9.60 7.75 -10.92
N GLU A 143 9.70 7.94 -9.61
CA GLU A 143 10.95 8.34 -8.95
C GLU A 143 11.12 7.67 -7.58
N VAL A 144 12.37 7.47 -7.18
CA VAL A 144 12.69 6.96 -5.84
C VAL A 144 12.64 8.10 -4.85
N LYS A 145 11.92 7.90 -3.73
CA LYS A 145 11.93 8.81 -2.60
C LYS A 145 12.57 8.17 -1.38
N THR A 146 13.34 8.95 -0.63
CA THR A 146 14.04 8.53 0.60
C THR A 146 14.06 9.66 1.62
N GLY A 147 14.18 9.33 2.90
CA GLY A 147 14.28 10.31 3.98
C GLY A 147 12.96 11.03 4.30
N LEU A 148 11.83 10.41 3.94
CA LEU A 148 10.49 10.98 4.17
C LEU A 148 9.89 10.46 5.48
N GLN A 149 9.27 11.33 6.25
CA GLN A 149 8.37 10.96 7.34
C GLN A 149 6.96 10.69 6.81
N ALA A 150 6.17 9.89 7.53
CA ALA A 150 4.77 9.61 7.18
C ALA A 150 3.91 10.90 7.09
N THR A 151 4.23 11.91 7.89
CA THR A 151 3.55 13.22 7.88
C THR A 151 3.85 14.05 6.62
N GLU A 152 4.90 13.72 5.86
CA GLU A 152 5.28 14.40 4.62
C GLU A 152 4.64 13.75 3.38
N LEU A 153 4.09 12.53 3.52
CA LEU A 153 3.40 11.82 2.44
C LEU A 153 2.27 12.61 1.76
N PRO A 154 1.45 13.43 2.46
CA PRO A 154 0.36 14.18 1.81
C PRO A 154 0.84 15.10 0.69
N ALA A 155 2.03 15.69 0.82
CA ALA A 155 2.62 16.55 -0.21
C ALA A 155 3.02 15.78 -1.48
N LEU A 156 3.16 14.46 -1.39
CA LEU A 156 3.40 13.59 -2.55
C LEU A 156 2.11 13.14 -3.22
N MET A 157 1.02 13.08 -2.45
CA MET A 157 -0.26 12.49 -2.85
C MET A 157 -1.17 13.54 -3.51
N ASP A 158 -0.77 14.03 -4.68
CA ASP A 158 -1.65 14.82 -5.58
C ASP A 158 -2.62 13.90 -6.35
N LYS A 159 -3.57 14.50 -7.08
CA LYS A 159 -4.58 13.76 -7.86
C LYS A 159 -3.92 12.73 -8.80
N GLY A 160 -4.19 11.45 -8.55
CA GLY A 160 -3.80 10.33 -9.41
C GLY A 160 -2.45 9.70 -9.09
N ARG A 161 -1.63 10.30 -8.20
CA ARG A 161 -0.35 9.72 -7.79
C ARG A 161 -0.55 8.53 -6.87
N LEU A 162 0.34 7.55 -7.01
CA LEU A 162 0.39 6.35 -6.18
C LEU A 162 1.80 6.19 -5.63
N TYR A 163 1.92 5.70 -4.39
CA TYR A 163 3.23 5.57 -3.76
C TYR A 163 3.44 4.15 -3.19
N MET A 164 4.45 3.46 -3.69
CA MET A 164 4.87 2.16 -3.19
C MET A 164 5.79 2.34 -1.99
N ALA A 165 5.24 2.28 -0.78
CA ALA A 165 5.97 2.55 0.46
C ALA A 165 6.63 1.30 1.02
N SER A 166 7.90 1.41 1.44
CA SER A 166 8.61 0.36 2.16
C SER A 166 8.19 0.32 3.62
N VAL A 167 7.58 -0.79 4.04
CA VAL A 167 7.14 -1.02 5.41
C VAL A 167 7.62 -2.37 5.92
N HIS A 168 7.53 -2.61 7.22
CA HIS A 168 7.67 -3.96 7.75
C HIS A 168 6.35 -4.74 7.57
N HIS A 169 6.43 -6.03 7.23
CA HIS A 169 5.25 -6.87 6.94
C HIS A 169 4.31 -7.04 8.15
N SER A 170 4.81 -6.85 9.38
CA SER A 170 3.98 -6.89 10.59
C SER A 170 3.00 -5.72 10.70
N ILE A 171 2.98 -4.78 9.75
CA ILE A 171 1.93 -3.76 9.64
C ILE A 171 0.50 -4.35 9.56
N ARG A 172 0.37 -5.64 9.23
CA ARG A 172 -0.85 -6.44 9.44
C ARG A 172 -1.42 -6.36 10.86
N LEU A 173 -0.56 -6.11 11.86
CA LEU A 173 -0.90 -5.97 13.27
C LEU A 173 -0.49 -4.56 13.72
N PRO A 174 -1.30 -3.52 13.50
CA PRO A 174 -0.93 -2.13 13.80
C PRO A 174 -0.55 -1.89 15.26
N GLN A 175 -1.05 -2.71 16.18
CA GLN A 175 -0.73 -2.69 17.61
C GLN A 175 0.66 -3.28 17.97
N SER A 176 1.31 -3.97 17.02
CA SER A 176 2.64 -4.56 17.23
C SER A 176 3.76 -3.52 17.08
N GLU A 177 4.93 -3.85 17.63
CA GLU A 177 6.17 -3.13 17.37
C GLU A 177 7.02 -3.97 16.41
N PRO A 178 7.39 -3.43 15.22
CA PRO A 178 8.22 -4.18 14.29
C PRO A 178 9.68 -4.23 14.78
N PRO A 179 10.40 -5.35 14.63
CA PRO A 179 11.81 -5.46 15.04
C PRO A 179 12.75 -4.57 14.20
N ARG A 180 12.29 -4.14 13.02
CA ARG A 180 12.94 -3.19 12.11
C ARG A 180 11.91 -2.61 11.16
N ARG A 181 12.26 -1.54 10.44
CA ARG A 181 11.43 -0.98 9.36
C ARG A 181 11.79 -1.59 8.00
N GLY A 182 10.81 -1.68 7.10
CA GLY A 182 11.01 -2.13 5.71
C GLY A 182 11.03 -3.66 5.52
N GLY A 183 11.29 -4.08 4.28
CA GLY A 183 11.30 -5.49 3.86
C GLY A 183 9.99 -5.96 3.20
N HIS A 184 8.97 -5.11 3.16
CA HIS A 184 7.70 -5.30 2.47
C HIS A 184 7.30 -4.01 1.74
N LEU A 185 6.43 -4.12 0.72
CA LEU A 185 5.88 -2.98 0.00
C LEU A 185 4.36 -2.96 0.10
N VAL A 186 3.82 -1.77 0.35
CA VAL A 186 2.38 -1.46 0.30
C VAL A 186 2.13 -0.35 -0.71
N LEU A 187 0.93 -0.27 -1.26
CA LEU A 187 0.55 0.76 -2.22
C LEU A 187 -0.31 1.81 -1.53
N ILE A 188 0.26 2.96 -1.24
CA ILE A 188 -0.47 4.12 -0.71
C ILE A 188 -1.31 4.73 -1.82
N THR A 189 -2.60 4.86 -1.54
CA THR A 189 -3.61 5.43 -2.44
C THR A 189 -4.03 6.83 -2.00
N LYS A 190 -3.95 7.15 -0.69
CA LYS A 190 -4.27 8.48 -0.13
C LYS A 190 -3.48 8.76 1.15
N ALA A 191 -3.20 10.03 1.41
CA ALA A 191 -2.70 10.51 2.71
C ALA A 191 -3.17 11.95 2.95
N ASP A 192 -3.54 12.30 4.18
CA ASP A 192 -4.07 13.63 4.55
C ASP A 192 -3.37 14.29 5.76
N GLY A 193 -2.24 13.73 6.20
CA GLY A 193 -1.38 14.25 7.27
C GLY A 193 -1.69 13.61 8.62
N GLU A 194 -2.95 13.23 8.83
CA GLU A 194 -3.37 12.45 9.99
C GLU A 194 -3.39 10.96 9.69
N ARG A 195 -3.74 10.58 8.46
CA ARG A 195 -3.98 9.20 8.06
C ARG A 195 -3.25 8.85 6.76
N VAL A 196 -2.94 7.56 6.65
CA VAL A 196 -2.40 6.92 5.45
C VAL A 196 -3.34 5.80 5.05
N VAL A 197 -3.79 5.81 3.80
CA VAL A 197 -4.65 4.79 3.20
C VAL A 197 -3.87 4.00 2.16
N PHE A 198 -3.87 2.68 2.28
CA PHE A 198 -3.07 1.82 1.41
C PHE A 198 -3.70 0.46 1.13
N HIS A 199 -3.24 -0.17 0.06
CA HIS A 199 -3.43 -1.60 -0.18
C HIS A 199 -2.20 -2.36 0.29
N ASN A 200 -2.41 -3.43 1.02
CA ASN A 200 -1.35 -4.28 1.56
C ASN A 200 -1.40 -5.65 0.88
N PRO A 201 -0.50 -5.93 -0.08
CA PRO A 201 -0.46 -7.22 -0.79
C PRO A 201 -0.35 -8.45 0.10
N SER A 202 0.18 -8.27 1.31
CA SER A 202 0.38 -9.35 2.28
C SER A 202 -0.72 -9.40 3.36
N GLY A 203 -1.80 -8.63 3.21
CA GLY A 203 -2.90 -8.59 4.17
C GLY A 203 -3.57 -9.96 4.32
N ASP A 204 -3.68 -10.42 5.56
CA ASP A 204 -4.29 -11.70 5.93
C ASP A 204 -5.81 -11.61 6.09
N THR A 205 -6.36 -10.47 6.47
CA THR A 205 -7.82 -10.28 6.65
C THR A 205 -8.36 -9.21 5.70
N PRO A 206 -9.69 -9.17 5.43
CA PRO A 206 -10.27 -8.09 4.64
C PRO A 206 -9.88 -6.68 5.13
N ALA A 207 -9.82 -6.49 6.46
CA ALA A 207 -9.45 -5.21 7.08
C ALA A 207 -7.98 -4.83 6.93
N THR A 208 -7.11 -5.80 6.62
CA THR A 208 -5.66 -5.59 6.48
C THR A 208 -5.18 -5.67 5.03
N ARG A 209 -6.09 -5.78 4.05
CA ARG A 209 -5.81 -5.90 2.60
C ARG A 209 -6.11 -4.62 1.82
N VAL A 210 -7.35 -4.15 1.86
CA VAL A 210 -7.90 -3.12 0.97
C VAL A 210 -8.20 -1.85 1.76
N ASP A 211 -7.83 -0.69 1.20
CA ASP A 211 -8.02 0.64 1.80
C ASP A 211 -7.75 0.69 3.31
N VAL A 212 -6.66 0.02 3.73
CA VAL A 212 -6.22 -0.02 5.12
C VAL A 212 -5.89 1.40 5.53
N CYS A 213 -6.59 1.92 6.54
CA CYS A 213 -6.49 3.31 6.98
C CYS A 213 -5.88 3.35 8.38
N LEU A 214 -4.64 3.83 8.48
CA LEU A 214 -3.91 3.95 9.75
C LEU A 214 -3.59 5.41 10.07
N PRO A 215 -3.56 5.81 11.36
CA PRO A 215 -2.95 7.07 11.74
C PRO A 215 -1.49 7.15 11.27
N ALA A 216 -1.04 8.31 10.82
CA ALA A 216 0.31 8.51 10.28
C ALA A 216 1.40 8.10 11.29
N GLY A 217 1.21 8.40 12.59
CA GLY A 217 2.13 7.97 13.64
C GLY A 217 2.16 6.45 13.87
N VAL A 218 1.08 5.73 13.58
CA VAL A 218 1.06 4.26 13.61
C VAL A 218 1.77 3.69 12.40
N PHE A 219 1.49 4.24 11.21
CA PHE A 219 2.17 3.86 9.96
C PHE A 219 3.69 4.07 10.03
N GLU A 220 4.12 5.19 10.60
CA GLU A 220 5.53 5.59 10.76
C GLU A 220 6.37 4.54 11.48
N ARG A 221 5.81 3.78 12.44
CA ARG A 221 6.54 2.71 13.15
C ARG A 221 7.05 1.63 12.20
N PHE A 222 6.28 1.31 11.17
CA PHE A 222 6.61 0.27 10.19
C PHE A 222 7.35 0.84 8.97
N TYR A 223 7.11 2.11 8.66
CA TYR A 223 7.60 2.80 7.48
C TYR A 223 9.10 3.05 7.52
N ALA A 224 9.78 2.68 6.43
CA ALA A 224 11.23 2.75 6.31
C ALA A 224 11.73 4.07 5.69
N GLY A 225 10.84 5.07 5.59
CA GLY A 225 11.15 6.41 5.08
C GLY A 225 11.50 6.46 3.60
N ARG A 226 11.11 5.43 2.82
CA ARG A 226 11.48 5.29 1.40
C ARG A 226 10.46 4.52 0.59
N GLY A 227 10.51 4.68 -0.72
CA GLY A 227 9.60 4.03 -1.65
C GLY A 227 9.73 4.56 -3.07
N VAL A 228 8.74 4.22 -3.90
CA VAL A 228 8.67 4.66 -5.30
C VAL A 228 7.38 5.45 -5.51
N LEU A 229 7.52 6.70 -5.91
CA LEU A 229 6.40 7.57 -6.30
C LEU A 229 6.12 7.37 -7.78
N ILE A 230 4.85 7.16 -8.13
CA ILE A 230 4.40 6.98 -9.50
C ILE A 230 3.50 8.17 -9.84
N HIS A 231 3.86 8.92 -10.89
CA HIS A 231 3.23 10.20 -11.27
C HIS A 231 1.90 10.00 -11.97
#